data_AF-A0A7D3WYR6-F1
#
_entry.id   AF-A0A7D3WYR6-F1
#
_cell.length_a   1.000
_cell.length_b   1.000
_cell.length_c   1.000
_cell.angle_alpha   90.00
_cell.angle_beta   90.00
_cell.angle_gamma   90.00
#
_symmetry.space_group_name_H-M   'P 1'
#
loop_
_entity.id
_entity.type
_entity.pdbx_description
1 polymer ?
#
loop_
_entity_poly.entity_id
_entity_poly.type
_entity_poly.pdbx_seq_one_letter_code
_entity_poly.pdbx_strand_id
1 'polypeptide(L)'
;MFDLQPDEEIVSVYGRSSYRMNALWFETNQGRVYGLAGGRDEGNFWSADPPTALNAHLGYISGYQGASNLNGLTLHWQYTELA
;
A
#
# COMPACT_ATOMS: atom_id res chain seq x y z
N MET A 1 -14.63 -3.68 -4.56
CA MET A 1 -13.77 -3.91 -5.73
C MET A 1 -13.16 -2.57 -6.07
N PHE A 2 -11.83 -2.50 -6.15
CA PHE A 2 -11.10 -1.27 -6.47
C PHE A 2 -10.45 -1.49 -7.83
N ASP A 3 -10.91 -0.76 -8.84
CA ASP A 3 -10.41 -0.85 -10.21
C ASP A 3 -9.67 0.44 -10.57
N LEU A 4 -8.45 0.28 -11.07
CA LEU A 4 -7.63 1.38 -11.56
C LEU A 4 -8.12 1.81 -12.94
N GLN A 5 -8.09 3.11 -13.20
CA GLN A 5 -8.32 3.66 -14.55
C GLN A 5 -7.12 3.32 -15.46
N PRO A 6 -7.27 3.46 -16.79
CA PRO A 6 -6.12 3.45 -17.69
C PRO A 6 -5.04 4.44 -17.20
N ASP A 7 -3.79 4.00 -17.21
CA ASP A 7 -2.60 4.75 -16.77
C ASP A 7 -2.60 5.16 -15.28
N GLU A 8 -3.53 4.62 -14.47
CA GLU A 8 -3.54 4.81 -13.03
C GLU A 8 -2.67 3.74 -12.36
N GLU A 9 -1.68 4.19 -11.59
CA GLU A 9 -0.70 3.35 -10.92
C GLU A 9 -0.68 3.66 -9.43
N ILE A 10 -0.47 2.64 -8.58
CA ILE A 10 -0.30 2.84 -7.14
C ILE A 10 1.13 3.31 -6.88
N VAL A 11 1.29 4.46 -6.24
CA VAL A 11 2.59 5.12 -5.99
C VAL A 11 2.91 5.28 -4.52
N SER A 12 1.94 5.09 -3.63
CA SER A 12 2.15 5.10 -2.18
C SER A 12 1.25 4.08 -1.51
N VAL A 13 1.77 3.43 -0.47
CA VAL A 13 1.00 2.55 0.41
C VAL A 13 1.27 2.95 1.84
N TYR A 14 0.21 3.19 2.58
CA TYR A 14 0.31 3.50 4.00
C TYR A 14 -0.74 2.75 4.78
N GLY A 15 -0.51 2.64 6.07
CA GLY A 15 -1.39 1.84 6.89
C GLY A 15 -1.16 2.07 8.36
N ARG A 16 -1.84 1.21 9.11
CA ARG A 16 -1.78 1.19 10.56
C ARG A 16 -1.70 -0.23 11.04
N SER A 17 -0.71 -0.54 11.87
CA SER A 17 -0.52 -1.88 12.40
C SER A 17 -0.07 -1.88 13.86
N SER A 18 -0.45 -2.93 14.57
CA SER A 18 0.10 -3.31 15.88
C SER A 18 0.51 -4.78 15.83
N TYR A 19 -0.14 -5.65 16.62
CA TYR A 19 0.01 -7.10 16.51
C TYR A 19 -0.57 -7.67 15.21
N ARG A 20 -1.39 -6.88 14.51
CA ARG A 20 -1.98 -7.18 13.21
C ARG A 20 -2.12 -5.90 12.38
N MET A 21 -2.43 -6.07 11.09
CA MET A 21 -2.84 -4.95 10.26
C MET A 21 -4.25 -4.49 10.61
N ASN A 22 -4.40 -3.20 10.93
CA ASN A 22 -5.68 -2.59 11.26
C ASN A 22 -6.20 -1.75 10.10
N ALA A 23 -5.34 -1.08 9.35
CA ALA A 23 -5.76 -0.31 8.19
C ALA A 23 -4.72 -0.38 7.07
N LEU A 24 -5.19 -0.27 5.84
CA LEU A 24 -4.37 -0.27 4.64
C LEU A 24 -4.99 0.64 3.60
N TRP A 25 -4.16 1.53 3.06
CA TRP A 25 -4.51 2.47 2.00
C TRP A 25 -3.46 2.45 0.90
N PHE A 26 -3.94 2.67 -0.32
CA PHE A 26 -3.19 2.78 -1.55
C PHE A 26 -3.52 4.13 -2.17
N GLU A 27 -2.51 4.91 -2.46
CA GLU A 27 -2.64 6.18 -3.18
C GLU A 27 -2.04 6.04 -4.58
N THR A 28 -2.74 6.60 -5.56
CA THR A 28 -2.37 6.51 -6.97
C THR A 28 -1.68 7.77 -7.48
N ASN A 29 -1.00 7.65 -8.63
CA ASN A 29 -0.39 8.78 -9.37
C ASN A 29 -1.40 9.87 -9.77
N GLN A 30 -2.71 9.59 -9.68
CA GLN A 30 -3.79 10.55 -9.93
C GLN A 30 -4.40 11.11 -8.64
N GLY A 31 -3.80 10.85 -7.47
CA GLY A 31 -4.24 11.33 -6.17
C GLY A 31 -5.48 10.63 -5.61
N ARG A 32 -5.89 9.49 -6.19
CA ARG A 32 -7.01 8.70 -5.67
C ARG A 32 -6.50 7.80 -4.55
N VAL A 33 -7.27 7.73 -3.47
CA VAL A 33 -6.98 6.89 -2.32
C VAL A 33 -8.01 5.77 -2.20
N TYR A 34 -7.53 4.54 -2.11
CA TYR A 34 -8.32 3.35 -1.83
C TYR A 34 -7.87 2.72 -0.55
N GLY A 35 -8.79 2.32 0.31
CA GLY A 35 -8.42 1.62 1.51
C GLY A 35 -9.56 1.59 2.50
N LEU A 36 -9.35 0.79 3.54
CA LEU A 36 -10.31 0.65 4.62
C LEU A 36 -9.54 0.60 5.94
N ALA A 37 -10.09 1.27 6.94
CA ALA A 37 -9.71 1.06 8.33
C ALA A 37 -10.60 -0.04 8.91
N GLY A 38 -9.97 -1.07 9.46
CA GLY A 38 -10.59 -2.15 10.20
C GLY A 38 -10.44 -1.94 11.71
N GLY A 39 -11.56 -1.75 12.40
CA GLY A 39 -11.62 -1.73 13.86
C GLY A 39 -10.91 -0.54 14.53
N ARG A 40 -10.87 -0.58 15.87
CA ARG A 40 -10.49 0.54 16.77
C ARG A 40 -9.17 1.20 16.38
N ASP A 41 -9.06 2.49 16.74
CA ASP A 41 -7.93 3.39 16.55
C ASP A 41 -6.64 2.98 17.30
N GLU A 42 -6.18 1.75 17.13
CA GLU A 42 -4.99 1.21 17.76
C GLU A 42 -3.91 0.92 16.70
N GLY A 43 -2.64 1.02 17.09
CA GLY A 43 -1.48 0.76 16.22
C GLY A 43 -0.76 2.01 15.72
N ASN A 44 0.44 1.79 15.19
CA ASN A 44 1.32 2.82 14.68
C ASN A 44 1.06 3.04 13.20
N PHE A 45 1.09 4.30 12.80
CA PHE A 45 1.09 4.66 11.38
C PHE A 45 2.43 4.31 10.75
N TRP A 46 2.37 3.89 9.52
CA TRP A 46 3.54 3.68 8.67
C TRP A 46 3.18 4.06 7.24
N SER A 47 4.18 4.53 6.50
CA SER A 47 4.12 4.63 5.05
C SER A 47 5.25 3.80 4.45
N ALA A 48 5.01 3.34 3.24
CA ALA A 48 5.97 2.62 2.44
C ALA A 48 5.88 3.20 1.04
N ASP A 49 6.70 4.22 0.82
CA ASP A 49 6.72 4.98 -0.41
C ASP A 49 8.06 4.72 -1.11
N PRO A 50 8.09 4.58 -2.45
CA PRO A 50 9.35 4.56 -3.18
C PRO A 50 10.08 5.91 -3.02
N PRO A 51 11.41 5.94 -3.17
CA PRO A 51 12.18 7.19 -3.08
C PRO A 51 11.66 8.27 -4.04
N THR A 52 11.49 9.50 -3.55
CA THR A 52 10.83 10.62 -4.25
C THR A 52 11.47 11.06 -5.57
N ALA A 53 12.69 10.63 -5.88
CA ALA A 53 13.40 10.95 -7.12
C ALA A 53 13.30 9.84 -8.18
N LEU A 54 12.61 8.74 -7.89
CA LEU A 54 12.49 7.60 -8.78
C LEU A 54 11.05 7.44 -9.24
N ASN A 55 10.86 7.23 -10.54
CA ASN A 55 9.57 6.83 -11.07
C ASN A 55 9.35 5.36 -10.73
N ALA A 56 8.48 5.07 -9.78
CA ALA A 56 8.15 3.72 -9.38
C ALA A 56 6.67 3.57 -9.04
N HIS A 57 6.13 2.39 -9.35
CA HIS A 57 4.79 1.98 -8.96
C HIS A 57 4.81 0.60 -8.30
N LEU A 58 3.74 0.28 -7.58
CA LEU A 58 3.58 -1.01 -6.95
C LEU A 58 3.33 -2.08 -8.01
N GLY A 59 4.27 -3.02 -8.18
CA GLY A 59 4.11 -4.11 -9.14
C GLY A 59 3.28 -5.25 -8.57
N TYR A 60 3.61 -5.70 -7.35
CA TYR A 60 2.84 -6.74 -6.67
C TYR A 60 3.04 -6.71 -5.15
N ILE A 61 2.16 -7.42 -4.47
CA ILE A 61 2.15 -7.56 -3.00
C ILE A 61 2.36 -9.04 -2.67
N SER A 62 3.26 -9.31 -1.74
CA SER A 62 3.38 -10.63 -1.11
C SER A 62 3.21 -10.49 0.40
N GLY A 63 3.06 -11.60 1.12
CA GLY A 63 2.90 -11.54 2.56
C GLY A 63 2.42 -12.83 3.17
N TYR A 64 1.90 -12.73 4.40
CA TYR A 64 1.33 -13.85 5.12
C TYR A 64 0.16 -13.41 6.00
N GLN A 65 -0.77 -14.34 6.20
CA GLN A 65 -1.94 -14.15 7.04
C GLN A 65 -1.90 -15.10 8.24
N GLY A 66 -2.46 -14.64 9.36
CA GLY A 66 -2.83 -15.51 10.47
C GLY A 66 -4.18 -16.20 10.21
N ALA A 67 -4.72 -16.83 11.26
CA ALA A 67 -5.98 -17.57 11.17
C ALA A 67 -7.19 -16.69 10.78
N SER A 68 -7.16 -15.38 11.06
CA SER A 68 -8.31 -14.49 10.86
C SER A 68 -7.97 -13.10 10.33
N ASN A 69 -6.69 -12.82 10.07
CA ASN A 69 -6.23 -11.46 9.81
C ASN A 69 -4.93 -11.46 9.02
N LEU A 70 -4.69 -10.36 8.31
CA LEU A 70 -3.43 -10.11 7.63
C LEU A 70 -2.37 -9.72 8.66
N ASN A 71 -1.23 -10.43 8.66
CA ASN A 71 -0.16 -10.25 9.65
C ASN A 71 1.02 -9.47 9.10
N GLY A 72 1.37 -9.71 7.83
CA GLY A 72 2.49 -9.03 7.21
C GLY A 72 2.33 -8.92 5.70
N LEU A 73 2.85 -7.83 5.16
CA LEU A 73 2.97 -7.56 3.74
C LEU A 73 4.40 -7.17 3.39
N THR A 74 4.77 -7.48 2.16
CA THR A 74 5.93 -6.95 1.46
C THR A 74 5.45 -6.33 0.17
N LEU A 75 5.86 -5.09 -0.06
CA LEU A 75 5.48 -4.30 -1.22
C LEU A 75 6.64 -4.30 -2.19
N HIS A 76 6.40 -4.76 -3.42
CA HIS A 76 7.43 -4.85 -4.45
C HIS A 76 7.23 -3.75 -5.46
N TRP A 77 8.14 -2.77 -5.42
CA TRP A 77 8.13 -1.61 -6.30
C TRP A 77 8.86 -1.90 -7.60
N GLN A 78 8.24 -1.55 -8.72
CA GLN A 78 8.86 -1.58 -10.04
C GLN A 78 9.34 -0.18 -10.37
N TYR A 79 10.61 -0.07 -10.73
CA TYR A 79 11.24 1.18 -11.12
C TYR A 79 11.26 1.29 -12.63
N THR A 80 10.72 2.38 -13.15
CA THR A 80 10.94 2.80 -14.53
C THR A 80 12.15 3.70 -14.58
N GLU A 81 13.09 3.44 -15.49
CA GLU A 81 14.26 4.29 -15.68
C GLU A 81 13.83 5.74 -15.96
N LEU A 82 14.56 6.69 -15.38
CA LEU A 82 14.46 8.08 -15.79
C LEU A 82 14.99 8.17 -17.22
N ALA A 83 14.13 8.60 -18.16
CA ALA A 83 14.51 8.88 -19.53
C ALA A 83 15.61 9.95 -19.63
#